data_AF-A0A258A0V0-F1
#
_entry.id   AF-A0A258A0V0-F1
#
_cell.length_a   1.000
_cell.length_b   1.000
_cell.length_c   1.000
_cell.angle_alpha   90.00
_cell.angle_beta   90.00
_cell.angle_gamma   90.00
#
_symmetry.space_group_name_H-M   'P 1'
#
loop_
_entity.id
_entity.type
_entity.pdbx_description
1 polymer ?
#
loop_
_entity_poly.entity_id
_entity_poly.type
_entity_poly.pdbx_seq_one_letter_code
_entity_poly.pdbx_strand_id
1 'polypeptide(L)'
;MEAFWSLAGMAGAAFVAATLLPAQSEAVYLGILAARTADPLALFVVASLANTAGSVVNWWLGRLIARHGVEKLPPRLQPDPLRLRQAQGWFSRFGWPSLLFAWLPLAGDPLTFVAGTLNFPLGRFMLLVLAGKAGRYAMLWAGWTALT
;
A
#
# COMPACT_ATOMS: atom_id res chain seq x y z
N MET A 1 18.51 -3.79 -20.86
CA MET A 1 17.20 -4.48 -20.83
C MET A 1 16.89 -5.04 -19.44
N GLU A 2 17.87 -5.65 -18.78
CA GLU A 2 17.79 -6.13 -17.37
C GLU A 2 17.17 -5.12 -16.39
N ALA A 3 17.65 -3.88 -16.38
CA ALA A 3 17.14 -2.84 -15.47
C ALA A 3 15.65 -2.52 -15.71
N PHE A 4 15.22 -2.47 -16.97
CA PHE A 4 13.82 -2.22 -17.31
C PHE A 4 12.90 -3.32 -16.76
N TRP A 5 13.27 -4.59 -16.96
CA TRP A 5 12.49 -5.72 -16.44
C TRP A 5 12.48 -5.79 -14.92
N SER A 6 13.60 -5.45 -14.28
CA SER A 6 13.68 -5.35 -12.82
C SER A 6 12.73 -4.29 -12.28
N LEU A 7 12.73 -3.09 -12.88
CA LEU A 7 11.82 -2.00 -12.48
C LEU A 7 10.35 -2.34 -12.78
N ALA A 8 10.05 -2.96 -13.92
CA ALA A 8 8.70 -3.39 -14.27
C ALA A 8 8.19 -4.49 -13.32
N GLY A 9 9.03 -5.47 -12.99
CA GLY A 9 8.74 -6.51 -12.01
C GLY A 9 8.51 -5.93 -10.62
N MET A 10 9.35 -4.98 -10.20
CA MET A 10 9.17 -4.25 -8.94
C MET A 10 7.85 -3.48 -8.93
N ALA A 11 7.52 -2.75 -9.99
CA ALA A 11 6.27 -2.00 -10.10
C ALA A 11 5.05 -2.93 -9.95
N GLY A 12 5.04 -4.05 -10.67
CA GLY A 12 3.97 -5.05 -10.57
C GLY A 12 3.85 -5.63 -9.15
N ALA A 13 4.97 -6.07 -8.57
CA ALA A 13 4.99 -6.64 -7.22
C ALA A 13 4.54 -5.62 -6.15
N ALA A 14 5.06 -4.39 -6.23
CA ALA A 14 4.69 -3.30 -5.33
C ALA A 14 3.21 -2.91 -5.46
N PHE A 15 2.69 -2.84 -6.68
CA PHE A 15 1.28 -2.53 -6.92
C PHE A 15 0.38 -3.60 -6.33
N VAL A 16 0.63 -4.88 -6.66
CA VAL A 16 -0.18 -6.01 -6.17
C VAL A 16 -0.11 -6.14 -4.65
N ALA A 17 1.08 -6.01 -4.06
CA ALA A 17 1.26 -6.06 -2.61
C ALA A 17 0.61 -4.90 -1.85
N ALA A 18 0.24 -3.82 -2.54
CA ALA A 18 -0.51 -2.71 -1.96
C ALA A 18 -2.02 -2.81 -2.18
N THR A 19 -2.50 -3.88 -2.82
CA THR A 19 -3.92 -4.18 -2.95
C THR A 19 -4.36 -5.13 -1.84
N LEU A 20 -5.63 -5.54 -1.84
CA LEU A 20 -6.14 -6.56 -0.90
C LEU A 20 -5.60 -7.98 -1.19
N LEU A 21 -4.69 -8.14 -2.15
CA LEU A 21 -4.07 -9.43 -2.48
C LEU A 21 -2.85 -9.70 -1.59
N PRO A 22 -2.70 -10.94 -1.07
CA PRO A 22 -1.53 -11.30 -0.30
C PRO A 22 -0.30 -11.36 -1.22
N ALA A 23 0.58 -10.36 -1.12
CA ALA A 23 1.86 -10.35 -1.82
C ALA A 23 2.94 -9.62 -1.00
N GLN A 24 4.20 -9.99 -1.22
CA GLN A 24 5.34 -9.49 -0.45
C GLN A 24 6.34 -8.78 -1.37
N SER A 25 6.16 -7.47 -1.52
CA SER A 25 7.02 -6.64 -2.38
C SER A 25 8.43 -6.41 -1.82
N GLU A 26 8.62 -6.61 -0.52
CA GLU A 26 9.88 -6.40 0.20
C GLU A 26 10.94 -7.41 -0.23
N ALA A 27 10.55 -8.67 -0.39
CA ALA A 27 11.44 -9.73 -0.87
C ALA A 27 11.91 -9.44 -2.32
N VAL A 28 11.00 -8.97 -3.18
CA VAL A 28 11.33 -8.57 -4.55
C VAL A 28 12.30 -7.39 -4.56
N TYR A 29 12.03 -6.37 -3.74
CA TYR A 29 12.88 -5.18 -3.61
C TYR A 29 14.31 -5.53 -3.16
N LEU A 30 14.45 -6.30 -2.08
CA LEU A 30 15.75 -6.74 -1.58
C LEU A 30 16.47 -7.67 -2.56
N GLY A 31 15.74 -8.54 -3.27
CA GLY A 31 16.29 -9.42 -4.29
C GLY A 31 16.92 -8.64 -5.45
N ILE A 32 16.24 -7.59 -5.94
CA ILE A 32 16.76 -6.73 -7.01
C ILE A 32 17.98 -5.92 -6.53
N LEU A 33 17.95 -5.40 -5.28
CA LEU A 33 19.12 -4.74 -4.69
C LEU A 33 20.32 -5.68 -4.59
N ALA A 34 20.12 -6.90 -4.09
CA ALA A 34 21.17 -7.91 -3.96
C ALA A 34 21.74 -8.33 -5.33
N ALA A 35 20.89 -8.46 -6.34
CA ALA A 35 21.30 -8.78 -7.70
C ALA A 35 21.97 -7.59 -8.43
N ARG A 36 21.85 -6.37 -7.89
CA ARG A 36 22.37 -5.12 -8.46
C ARG A 36 21.93 -4.90 -9.92
N THR A 37 20.72 -5.34 -10.27
CA THR A 37 20.20 -5.27 -11.66
C THR A 37 19.52 -3.95 -12.00
N ALA A 38 19.26 -3.08 -11.01
CA ALA A 38 18.70 -1.75 -11.19
C ALA A 38 19.37 -0.73 -10.25
N ASP A 39 19.34 0.54 -10.65
CA ASP A 39 19.77 1.65 -9.78
C ASP A 39 18.88 1.71 -8.51
N PRO A 40 19.47 1.75 -7.30
CA PRO A 40 18.71 1.74 -6.06
C PRO A 40 17.73 2.91 -5.90
N LEU A 41 18.07 4.11 -6.39
CA LEU A 41 17.20 5.27 -6.31
C LEU A 41 15.99 5.10 -7.25
N ALA A 42 16.22 4.67 -8.49
CA ALA A 42 15.15 4.36 -9.43
C ALA A 42 14.23 3.26 -8.89
N LEU A 43 14.81 2.20 -8.31
CA LEU A 43 14.05 1.12 -7.69
C LEU A 43 13.19 1.62 -6.53
N PHE A 44 13.74 2.44 -5.65
CA PHE A 44 13.05 3.08 -4.53
C PHE A 44 11.85 3.92 -5.00
N VAL A 45 12.06 4.77 -6.01
CA VAL A 45 11.00 5.65 -6.55
C VAL A 45 9.90 4.82 -7.19
N VAL A 46 10.25 3.85 -8.04
CA VAL A 46 9.28 2.99 -8.73
C VAL A 46 8.47 2.16 -7.73
N ALA A 47 9.15 1.55 -6.75
CA ALA A 47 8.51 0.77 -5.70
C ALA A 47 7.52 1.63 -4.90
N SER A 48 7.93 2.82 -4.47
CA SER A 48 7.09 3.73 -3.69
C SER A 48 5.85 4.19 -4.46
N LEU A 49 6.03 4.62 -5.72
CA LEU A 49 4.93 5.09 -6.56
C LEU A 49 3.93 3.97 -6.89
N ALA A 50 4.43 2.80 -7.27
CA ALA A 50 3.57 1.65 -7.59
C ALA A 50 2.81 1.16 -6.35
N ASN A 51 3.47 1.12 -5.19
CA ASN A 51 2.83 0.73 -3.93
C ASN A 51 1.79 1.78 -3.48
N THR A 52 2.01 3.08 -3.71
CA THR A 52 0.99 4.11 -3.47
C THR A 52 -0.18 3.99 -4.44
N ALA A 53 0.08 3.70 -5.72
CA ALA A 53 -0.97 3.52 -6.72
C ALA A 53 -1.90 2.34 -6.38
N GLY A 54 -1.35 1.20 -5.92
CA GLY A 54 -2.17 0.08 -5.44
C GLY A 54 -3.06 0.46 -4.26
N SER A 55 -2.57 1.26 -3.31
CA SER A 55 -3.40 1.74 -2.20
C SER A 55 -4.46 2.76 -2.61
N VAL A 56 -4.24 3.54 -3.67
CA VAL A 56 -5.28 4.39 -4.24
C VAL A 56 -6.43 3.54 -4.78
N VAL A 57 -6.16 2.35 -5.33
CA VAL A 57 -7.20 1.39 -5.72
C VAL A 57 -8.04 0.96 -4.52
N ASN A 58 -7.40 0.57 -3.40
CA ASN A 58 -8.14 0.19 -2.18
C ASN A 58 -9.02 1.33 -1.66
N TRP A 59 -8.47 2.54 -1.61
CA TRP A 59 -9.22 3.74 -1.20
C TRP A 59 -10.40 4.02 -2.14
N TRP A 60 -10.21 3.85 -3.45
CA TRP A 60 -11.27 4.06 -4.44
C TRP A 60 -12.38 3.02 -4.28
N LEU A 61 -12.03 1.75 -4.06
CA LEU A 61 -12.98 0.68 -3.74
C LEU A 61 -13.78 0.99 -2.48
N GLY A 62 -13.12 1.43 -1.41
CA GLY A 62 -13.79 1.84 -0.17
C GLY A 62 -14.77 3.00 -0.40
N ARG A 63 -14.38 3.99 -1.21
CA ARG A 63 -15.23 5.13 -1.57
C ARG A 63 -16.44 4.70 -2.41
N LEU A 64 -16.27 3.78 -3.36
CA LEU A 64 -17.37 3.24 -4.15
C LEU A 64 -18.41 2.55 -3.25
N ILE A 65 -17.94 1.79 -2.27
CA ILE A 65 -18.79 1.10 -1.30
C ILE A 65 -19.57 2.08 -0.44
N ALA A 66 -18.91 3.13 0.05
CA ALA A 66 -19.60 4.18 0.81
C ALA A 66 -20.69 4.90 0.01
N ARG A 67 -20.50 5.05 -1.32
CA ARG A 67 -21.47 5.71 -2.20
C ARG A 67 -22.64 4.82 -2.64
N HIS A 68 -22.36 3.54 -2.91
CA HIS A 68 -23.34 2.65 -3.56
C HIS A 68 -23.95 1.61 -2.60
N GLY A 69 -23.43 1.50 -1.38
CA GLY A 69 -23.84 0.52 -0.38
C GLY A 69 -23.07 -0.79 -0.51
N VAL A 70 -22.71 -1.38 0.63
CA VAL A 70 -22.05 -2.70 0.72
C VAL A 70 -22.91 -3.81 0.09
N GLU A 71 -24.24 -3.64 0.11
CA GLU A 71 -25.23 -4.61 -0.36
C GLU A 71 -25.13 -4.92 -1.86
N LYS A 72 -24.51 -4.02 -2.64
CA LYS A 72 -24.27 -4.24 -4.08
C LYS A 72 -23.04 -5.09 -4.36
N LEU A 73 -22.22 -5.41 -3.35
CA LEU A 73 -21.10 -6.34 -3.54
C LEU A 73 -21.59 -7.79 -3.55
N PRO A 74 -20.93 -8.66 -4.33
CA PRO A 74 -21.10 -10.10 -4.21
C PRO A 74 -20.91 -10.53 -2.75
N PRO A 75 -21.72 -11.46 -2.21
CA PRO A 75 -21.64 -11.87 -0.80
C PRO A 75 -20.24 -12.28 -0.33
N ARG A 76 -19.43 -12.85 -1.23
CA ARG A 76 -18.04 -13.26 -0.96
C ARG A 76 -17.06 -12.11 -0.75
N LEU A 77 -17.41 -10.90 -1.21
CA LEU A 77 -16.58 -9.70 -1.12
C LEU A 77 -17.13 -8.70 -0.10
N GLN A 78 -18.27 -9.00 0.54
CA GLN A 78 -18.82 -8.15 1.58
C GLN A 78 -17.93 -8.26 2.83
N PRO A 79 -17.35 -7.13 3.30
CA PRO A 79 -16.61 -7.14 4.56
C PRO A 79 -17.56 -7.43 5.72
N ASP A 80 -17.05 -8.13 6.74
CA ASP A 80 -17.79 -8.33 7.98
C ASP A 80 -18.20 -6.97 8.57
N PRO A 81 -19.52 -6.70 8.73
CA PRO A 81 -20.03 -5.40 9.16
C PRO A 81 -19.54 -5.01 10.55
N LEU A 82 -19.29 -5.97 11.45
CA LEU A 82 -18.79 -5.68 12.79
C LEU A 82 -17.33 -5.22 12.72
N ARG A 83 -16.49 -5.94 11.96
CA ARG A 83 -15.08 -5.58 11.74
C ARG A 83 -14.95 -4.25 11.02
N LEU A 84 -15.80 -3.98 10.03
CA LEU A 84 -15.79 -2.72 9.31
C LEU A 84 -16.12 -1.55 10.25
N ARG A 85 -17.16 -1.66 11.08
CA ARG A 85 -17.49 -0.62 12.07
C ARG A 85 -16.39 -0.42 13.10
N GLN A 86 -15.77 -1.50 13.59
CA GLN A 86 -14.64 -1.41 14.51
C GLN A 86 -13.47 -0.66 13.86
N ALA A 87 -13.11 -1.01 12.62
CA ALA A 87 -12.03 -0.36 11.90
C ALA A 87 -12.34 1.12 11.61
N GLN A 88 -13.59 1.45 11.27
CA GLN A 88 -14.03 2.85 11.12
C GLN A 88 -13.96 3.61 12.45
N GLY A 89 -14.35 3.00 13.57
CA GLY A 89 -14.25 3.59 14.91
C GLY A 89 -12.81 3.80 15.38
N TRP A 90 -11.90 2.88 15.03
CA TRP A 90 -10.47 3.07 15.24
C TRP A 90 -9.91 4.20 14.39
N PHE A 91 -10.26 4.26 13.10
CA PHE A 91 -9.83 5.33 12.22
C PHE A 91 -10.39 6.70 12.65
N SER A 92 -11.63 6.77 13.15
CA SER A 92 -12.18 8.03 13.66
C SER A 92 -11.51 8.47 14.97
N ARG A 93 -11.09 7.53 15.82
CA ARG A 93 -10.36 7.81 17.08
C ARG A 93 -8.91 8.23 16.85
N PHE A 94 -8.17 7.51 16.01
CA PHE A 94 -6.75 7.77 15.75
C PHE A 94 -6.52 8.74 14.59
N GLY A 95 -7.51 8.96 13.74
CA GLY A 95 -7.50 9.95 12.67
C GLY A 95 -6.51 9.64 11.54
N TRP A 96 -6.11 10.71 10.85
CA TRP A 96 -5.19 10.67 9.71
C TRP A 96 -3.78 10.12 10.01
N PRO A 97 -3.18 10.25 11.22
CA PRO A 97 -1.87 9.68 11.52
C PRO A 97 -1.82 8.16 11.40
N SER A 98 -2.97 7.47 11.56
CA SER A 98 -3.04 6.02 11.37
C SER A 98 -2.58 5.59 9.96
N LEU A 99 -2.79 6.42 8.94
CA LEU A 99 -2.36 6.14 7.56
C LEU A 99 -0.85 6.07 7.40
N LEU A 100 -0.08 6.71 8.29
CA LEU A 100 1.38 6.59 8.31
C LEU A 100 1.84 5.20 8.77
N PHE A 101 0.97 4.41 9.39
CA PHE A 101 1.22 3.03 9.77
C PHE A 101 0.66 2.02 8.76
N ALA A 102 0.13 2.50 7.63
CA ALA A 102 -0.40 1.64 6.57
C ALA A 102 0.68 0.81 5.84
N TRP A 103 1.94 0.90 6.25
CA TRP A 103 3.05 0.08 5.74
C TRP A 103 3.36 -1.14 6.63
N LEU A 104 2.70 -1.28 7.80
CA LEU A 104 2.93 -2.42 8.69
C LEU A 104 2.41 -3.73 8.06
N PRO A 105 3.19 -4.83 8.15
CA PRO A 105 3.02 -6.07 7.36
C PRO A 105 1.74 -6.89 7.62
N LEU A 106 0.78 -6.38 8.39
CA LEU A 106 -0.45 -7.10 8.78
C LEU A 106 -1.73 -6.25 8.75
N ALA A 107 -1.65 -4.92 8.61
CA ALA A 107 -2.81 -4.03 8.79
C ALA A 107 -2.93 -2.91 7.75
N GLY A 108 -1.98 -2.81 6.82
CA GLY A 108 -1.86 -1.65 5.92
C GLY A 108 -2.99 -1.49 4.93
N ASP A 109 -3.23 -2.52 4.12
CA ASP A 109 -4.15 -2.43 2.99
C ASP A 109 -5.63 -2.32 3.42
N PRO A 110 -6.11 -3.00 4.47
CA PRO A 110 -7.44 -2.76 5.03
C PRO A 110 -7.63 -1.32 5.51
N LEU A 111 -6.58 -0.68 6.05
CA LEU A 111 -6.66 0.70 6.52
C LEU A 111 -6.86 1.68 5.35
N THR A 112 -6.18 1.44 4.23
CA THR A 112 -6.33 2.24 3.01
C THR A 112 -7.74 2.14 2.42
N PHE A 113 -8.34 0.94 2.50
CA PHE A 113 -9.74 0.73 2.14
C PHE A 113 -10.71 1.47 3.08
N VAL A 114 -10.51 1.36 4.40
CA VAL A 114 -11.35 2.03 5.41
C VAL A 114 -11.32 3.56 5.23
N ALA A 115 -10.15 4.14 4.95
CA ALA A 115 -10.04 5.57 4.63
C ALA A 115 -10.88 5.98 3.42
N GLY A 116 -10.98 5.10 2.42
CA GLY A 116 -11.90 5.22 1.29
C GLY A 116 -13.37 5.24 1.73
N THR A 117 -13.76 4.31 2.61
CA THR A 117 -15.15 4.22 3.12
C THR A 117 -15.57 5.46 3.90
N LEU A 118 -14.61 6.14 4.54
CA LEU A 118 -14.83 7.39 5.27
C LEU A 118 -14.67 8.64 4.41
N ASN A 119 -14.57 8.47 3.08
CA ASN A 119 -14.44 9.55 2.11
C ASN A 119 -13.24 10.49 2.37
N PHE A 120 -12.15 9.96 2.95
CA PHE A 120 -10.96 10.74 3.29
C PHE A 120 -10.36 11.41 2.05
N PRO A 121 -9.90 12.69 2.10
CA PRO A 121 -9.47 13.43 0.91
C PRO A 121 -8.24 12.81 0.23
N LEU A 122 -8.33 12.60 -1.09
CA LEU A 122 -7.33 11.87 -1.89
C LEU A 122 -5.92 12.48 -1.80
N GLY A 123 -5.80 13.80 -1.86
CA GLY A 123 -4.49 14.46 -1.80
C GLY A 123 -3.75 14.17 -0.49
N ARG A 124 -4.44 14.28 0.66
CA ARG A 124 -3.86 13.96 1.97
C ARG A 124 -3.58 12.46 2.10
N PHE A 125 -4.48 11.63 1.57
CA PHE A 125 -4.29 10.17 1.53
C PHE A 125 -2.99 9.81 0.82
N MET A 126 -2.81 10.30 -0.41
CA MET A 126 -1.63 10.02 -1.22
C MET A 126 -0.35 10.47 -0.53
N LEU A 127 -0.32 11.67 0.06
CA LEU A 127 0.85 12.17 0.78
C LEU A 127 1.24 11.27 1.97
N LEU A 128 0.28 10.92 2.81
CA LEU A 128 0.54 10.08 4.00
C LEU A 128 0.97 8.67 3.62
N VAL A 129 0.27 8.07 2.65
CA VAL A 129 0.54 6.70 2.20
C VAL A 129 1.87 6.62 1.46
N LEU A 130 2.18 7.61 0.60
CA LEU A 130 3.50 7.72 -0.03
C LEU A 130 4.60 7.86 1.01
N ALA A 131 4.43 8.73 2.01
CA ALA A 131 5.42 8.90 3.07
C ALA A 131 5.67 7.59 3.85
N GLY A 132 4.61 6.87 4.23
CA GLY A 132 4.74 5.59 4.94
C GLY A 132 5.41 4.51 4.09
N LYS A 133 4.99 4.35 2.83
CA LYS A 133 5.53 3.32 1.92
C LYS A 133 6.96 3.63 1.49
N ALA A 134 7.26 4.89 1.21
CA ALA A 134 8.62 5.36 0.99
C ALA A 134 9.49 5.09 2.22
N GLY A 135 9.00 5.36 3.43
CA GLY A 135 9.69 5.04 4.68
C GLY A 135 10.12 3.57 4.76
N ARG A 136 9.21 2.63 4.43
CA ARG A 136 9.52 1.19 4.39
C ARG A 136 10.64 0.86 3.41
N TYR A 137 10.55 1.31 2.15
CA TYR A 137 11.57 1.00 1.15
C TYR A 137 12.91 1.68 1.47
N ALA A 138 12.88 2.88 2.08
CA ALA A 138 14.08 3.56 2.55
C ALA A 138 14.76 2.78 3.69
N MET A 139 14.00 2.23 4.65
CA MET A 139 14.55 1.39 5.72
C MET A 139 15.20 0.11 5.16
N LEU A 140 14.55 -0.54 4.19
CA LEU A 140 15.10 -1.73 3.53
C LEU A 140 16.39 -1.40 2.76
N TRP A 141 16.39 -0.29 2.03
CA TRP A 141 17.57 0.17 1.29
C TRP A 141 18.72 0.51 2.24
N ALA A 142 18.45 1.28 3.29
CA ALA A 142 19.45 1.63 4.30
C ALA A 142 20.03 0.38 5.00
N GLY A 143 19.18 -0.59 5.35
CA GLY A 143 19.60 -1.86 5.91
C GLY A 143 20.49 -2.66 4.96
N TRP A 144 20.14 -2.73 3.67
CA TRP A 144 20.97 -3.37 2.66
C TRP A 144 22.33 -2.68 2.50
N THR A 145 22.36 -1.34 2.44
CA THR A 145 23.63 -0.59 2.36
C THR A 145 24.51 -0.75 3.59
N ALA A 146 23.93 -0.99 4.76
CA ALA A 146 24.70 -1.20 5.99
C ALA A 146 25.35 -2.60 6.06
N LEU A 147 24.86 -3.56 5.26
CA LEU A 147 25.31 -4.95 5.26
C LEU A 147 26.24 -5.31 4.08
N THR A 148 26.48 -4.38 3.15
CA THR A 148 27.25 -4.61 1.91
C THR A 148 28.32 -3.56 1.70
#